data_AF-A0A7J9G8D5-F1
#
_entry.id   AF-A0A7J9G8D5-F1
#
_cell.length_a   1.000
_cell.length_b   1.000
_cell.length_c   1.000
_cell.angle_alpha   90.00
_cell.angle_beta   90.00
_cell.angle_gamma   90.00
#
_symmetry.space_group_name_H-M   'P 1'
#
loop_
_entity.id
_entity.type
_entity.pdbx_description
1 polymer ?
#
loop_
_entity_poly.entity_id
_entity_poly.type
_entity_poly.pdbx_seq_one_letter_code
_entity_poly.pdbx_strand_id
1 'polypeptide(L)'
;MEQYGVTAQEAYDEFNKHKESSWKDVNEEFLKPTEMPVPVLNRSLNLARVMDVLYREGDGYTHVGKAAKGGITSLLIDPIPL
;
A
#
# COMPACT_ATOMS: atom_id res chain seq x y z
N MET A 1 18.02 -10.60 5.82
CA MET A 1 19.50 -10.68 5.70
C MET A 1 20.05 -11.71 6.66
N GLU A 2 20.11 -11.46 7.97
CA GLU A 2 20.75 -12.34 8.97
C GLU A 2 20.22 -13.79 8.97
N GLN A 3 18.90 -13.98 8.96
CA GLN A 3 18.28 -15.31 8.99
C GLN A 3 18.72 -16.21 7.82
N TYR A 4 18.99 -15.63 6.64
CA TYR A 4 19.25 -16.37 5.41
C TYR A 4 20.66 -16.12 4.86
N GLY A 5 21.49 -15.31 5.53
CA GLY A 5 22.83 -14.93 5.06
C GLY A 5 22.86 -14.18 3.73
N VAL A 6 21.77 -13.51 3.35
CA VAL A 6 21.60 -12.84 2.04
C VAL A 6 21.95 -11.35 2.10
N THR A 7 22.24 -10.77 0.94
CA THR A 7 22.45 -9.33 0.76
C THR A 7 21.17 -8.52 1.02
N ALA A 8 21.33 -7.20 1.23
CA ALA A 8 20.19 -6.30 1.37
C ALA A 8 19.30 -6.28 0.13
N GLN A 9 19.89 -6.31 -1.07
CA GLN A 9 19.16 -6.29 -2.32
C GLN A 9 18.33 -7.58 -2.50
N GLU A 10 18.92 -8.74 -2.26
CA GLU A 10 18.19 -10.02 -2.33
C GLU A 10 17.02 -10.07 -1.34
N ALA A 11 17.23 -9.57 -0.13
CA ALA A 11 16.14 -9.46 0.85
C ALA A 11 15.03 -8.51 0.35
N TYR A 12 15.40 -7.35 -0.20
CA TYR A 12 14.46 -6.38 -0.75
C TYR A 12 13.64 -6.96 -1.91
N ASP A 13 14.30 -7.66 -2.84
CA ASP A 13 13.65 -8.33 -3.97
C ASP A 13 12.65 -9.40 -3.50
N GLU A 14 13.02 -10.18 -2.48
CA GLU A 14 12.12 -11.19 -1.90
C GLU A 14 10.90 -10.55 -1.21
N PHE A 15 11.09 -9.46 -0.45
CA PHE A 15 9.98 -8.73 0.13
C PHE A 15 9.04 -8.14 -0.93
N ASN A 16 9.56 -7.71 -2.09
CA ASN A 16 8.72 -7.25 -3.19
C ASN A 16 7.89 -8.40 -3.80
N LYS A 17 8.46 -9.60 -3.95
CA LYS A 17 7.67 -10.77 -4.37
C LYS A 17 6.57 -11.09 -3.37
N HIS A 18 6.86 -11.05 -2.07
CA HIS A 18 5.84 -11.26 -1.03
C HIS A 18 4.74 -10.21 -1.07
N LYS A 19 5.08 -8.92 -1.27
CA LYS A 19 4.09 -7.86 -1.48
C LYS A 19 3.20 -8.15 -2.69
N GLU A 20 3.79 -8.48 -3.83
CA GLU A 20 3.04 -8.80 -5.05
C GLU A 20 2.12 -10.00 -4.89
N SER A 21 2.60 -11.06 -4.23
CA SER A 21 1.79 -12.23 -3.90
C SER A 21 0.62 -11.84 -2.99
N SER A 22 0.89 -11.06 -1.93
CA SER A 22 -0.13 -10.65 -0.97
C SER A 22 -1.23 -9.82 -1.63
N TRP A 23 -0.89 -8.97 -2.61
CA TRP A 23 -1.88 -8.25 -3.41
C TRP A 23 -2.75 -9.19 -4.25
N LYS A 24 -2.17 -10.25 -4.83
CA LYS A 24 -2.93 -11.27 -5.58
C LYS A 24 -3.87 -12.04 -4.65
N ASP A 25 -3.39 -12.44 -3.48
CA ASP A 25 -4.19 -13.16 -2.48
C ASP A 25 -5.40 -12.33 -2.03
N VAL A 26 -5.18 -11.04 -1.70
CA VAL A 26 -6.27 -10.12 -1.35
C VAL A 26 -7.29 -10.01 -2.49
N ASN A 27 -6.84 -9.86 -3.74
CA ASN A 27 -7.74 -9.78 -4.88
C ASN A 27 -8.53 -11.07 -5.08
N GLU A 28 -7.90 -12.24 -4.92
CA GLU A 28 -8.57 -13.54 -5.04
C GLU A 28 -9.63 -13.74 -3.95
N GLU A 29 -9.33 -13.38 -2.71
CA GLU A 29 -10.28 -13.51 -1.59
C GLU A 29 -11.50 -12.58 -1.76
N PHE A 30 -11.33 -11.40 -2.35
CA PHE A 30 -12.46 -10.52 -2.67
C PHE A 30 -13.36 -11.05 -3.80
N LEU A 31 -12.93 -12.05 -4.58
CA LEU A 31 -13.77 -12.72 -5.59
C LEU A 31 -14.62 -13.85 -4.99
N LYS A 32 -14.31 -14.31 -3.77
CA LYS A 32 -15.03 -15.38 -3.07
C LYS A 32 -16.12 -14.78 -2.18
N PRO A 33 -17.16 -15.55 -1.79
CA PRO A 33 -18.09 -15.12 -0.76
C PRO A 33 -17.35 -14.79 0.54
N THR A 34 -17.60 -13.61 1.09
CA THR A 34 -16.92 -13.13 2.30
C THR A 34 -17.77 -13.35 3.54
N GLU A 35 -17.16 -13.77 4.64
CA GLU A 35 -17.84 -13.91 5.93
C GLU A 35 -18.23 -12.56 6.54
N MET A 36 -17.46 -11.52 6.22
CA MET A 36 -17.65 -10.15 6.72
C MET A 36 -18.26 -9.25 5.64
N PRO A 37 -18.99 -8.19 6.03
CA PRO A 37 -19.45 -7.18 5.08
C PRO A 37 -18.28 -6.52 4.35
N VAL A 38 -18.40 -6.38 3.03
CA VAL A 38 -17.41 -5.71 2.17
C VAL A 38 -16.96 -4.33 2.70
N PRO A 39 -17.84 -3.47 3.28
CA PRO A 39 -17.39 -2.21 3.87
C PRO A 39 -16.37 -2.36 5.01
N VAL A 40 -16.42 -3.46 5.76
CA VAL A 40 -15.44 -3.75 6.82
C VAL A 40 -14.11 -4.17 6.19
N LEU A 41 -14.13 -5.08 5.21
CA LEU A 41 -12.94 -5.53 4.50
C LEU A 41 -12.25 -4.38 3.74
N ASN A 42 -13.04 -3.46 3.18
CA ASN A 42 -12.53 -2.27 2.51
C ASN A 42 -11.70 -1.37 3.44
N ARG A 43 -11.93 -1.39 4.77
CA ARG A 43 -11.08 -0.62 5.71
C ARG A 43 -9.66 -1.17 5.73
N SER A 44 -9.50 -2.49 5.83
CA SER A 44 -8.19 -3.15 5.80
C SER A 44 -7.51 -2.97 4.44
N LEU A 45 -8.25 -3.15 3.36
CA LEU A 45 -7.75 -2.95 1.99
C LEU A 45 -7.30 -1.49 1.76
N ASN A 46 -8.08 -0.51 2.20
CA ASN A 46 -7.71 0.90 2.06
C ASN A 46 -6.52 1.27 2.95
N LEU A 47 -6.34 0.65 4.11
CA LEU A 47 -5.14 0.83 4.92
C LEU A 47 -3.89 0.33 4.17
N ALA A 48 -3.95 -0.84 3.54
CA ALA A 48 -2.85 -1.35 2.71
C ALA A 48 -2.54 -0.41 1.53
N ARG A 49 -3.58 0.13 0.87
CA ARG A 49 -3.43 1.13 -0.20
C ARG A 49 -2.76 2.41 0.27
N VAL A 50 -3.10 2.90 1.46
CA VAL A 50 -2.44 4.09 2.04
C VAL A 50 -0.95 3.83 2.27
N MET A 51 -0.58 2.64 2.75
CA MET A 51 0.85 2.29 2.91
C MET A 51 1.58 2.29 1.56
N ASP A 52 0.97 1.74 0.51
CA ASP A 52 1.55 1.76 -0.83
C ASP A 52 1.75 3.20 -1.36
N VAL A 53 0.81 4.11 -1.08
CA VAL A 53 0.92 5.53 -1.48
C VAL A 53 2.01 6.25 -0.69
N LEU A 54 2.04 6.10 0.64
CA LEU A 54 2.96 6.83 1.51
C LEU A 54 4.40 6.35 1.40
N TYR A 55 4.62 5.06 1.15
CA TYR A 55 5.95 4.44 1.20
C TYR A 55 6.56 4.10 -0.17
N ARG A 56 5.93 4.51 -1.27
CA ARG A 56 6.39 4.20 -2.64
C ARG A 56 7.80 4.71 -2.95
N GLU A 57 8.12 5.91 -2.46
CA GLU A 57 9.37 6.62 -2.76
C GLU A 57 10.26 6.80 -1.52
N GLY A 58 9.97 6.09 -0.43
CA GLY A 58 10.59 6.28 0.88
C GLY A 58 9.56 6.66 1.95
N ASP A 59 10.00 7.12 3.13
CA ASP A 59 9.10 7.44 4.24
C ASP A 59 8.36 8.77 4.01
N GLY A 60 7.26 8.73 3.24
CA GLY A 60 6.42 9.87 2.95
C GLY A 60 5.49 10.31 4.07
N TYR A 61 5.42 9.56 5.18
CA TYR A 61 4.63 9.95 6.36
C TYR A 61 5.41 10.91 7.26
N THR A 62 6.63 10.51 7.66
CA THR A 62 7.49 11.36 8.51
C THR A 62 8.12 12.48 7.69
N HIS A 63 8.60 12.16 6.49
CA HIS A 63 9.23 13.09 5.58
C HIS A 63 8.27 13.41 4.44
N VAL A 64 7.29 14.27 4.73
CA VAL A 64 6.17 14.57 3.82
C VAL A 64 6.66 14.89 2.40
N GLY A 65 6.52 13.90 1.53
CA GLY A 65 7.00 13.94 0.16
C GLY A 65 6.01 14.60 -0.79
N LYS A 66 6.42 14.73 -2.05
CA LYS A 66 5.58 15.31 -3.12
C LYS A 66 4.27 14.52 -3.31
N ALA A 67 4.31 13.20 -3.21
CA ALA A 67 3.13 12.34 -3.35
C ALA A 67 2.07 12.61 -2.27
N ALA A 68 2.47 12.62 -1.00
CA ALA A 68 1.55 12.88 0.12
C ALA A 68 0.99 14.31 0.07
N LYS A 69 1.86 15.31 -0.13
CA LYS A 69 1.45 16.71 -0.24
C LYS A 69 0.52 16.94 -1.43
N GLY A 70 0.87 16.42 -2.60
CA GLY A 70 0.05 16.52 -3.81
C GLY A 70 -1.32 15.87 -3.64
N GLY A 71 -1.36 14.67 -3.07
CA GLY A 71 -2.61 13.97 -2.78
C GLY A 71 -3.52 14.75 -1.82
N ILE A 72 -2.97 15.29 -0.73
CA ILE A 72 -3.73 16.12 0.22
C ILE A 72 -4.28 17.37 -0.47
N THR A 73 -3.42 18.07 -1.23
CA THR A 73 -3.82 19.28 -1.93
C THR A 73 -4.96 19.00 -2.91
N SER A 74 -4.81 17.99 -3.78
CA SER A 74 -5.84 17.66 -4.79
C SER A 74 -7.14 17.10 -4.21
N LEU A 75 -7.11 16.42 -3.04
CA LEU A 75 -8.29 15.80 -2.46
C LEU A 75 -9.04 16.69 -1.47
N LEU A 76 -8.32 17.56 -0.74
CA LEU A 76 -8.85 18.26 0.44
C LEU A 76 -8.71 19.79 0.38
N ILE A 77 -7.97 20.34 -0.59
CA ILE A 77 -7.72 21.79 -0.69
C ILE A 77 -8.27 22.35 -2.00
N ASP A 78 -7.83 21.80 -3.14
CA ASP A 78 -8.17 22.34 -4.44
C ASP A 78 -9.53 21.79 -4.91
N PRO A 79 -10.49 22.67 -5.28
CA PRO A 79 -11.75 22.22 -5.84
C PRO A 79 -11.56 21.68 -7.26
N ILE A 80 -12.43 20.74 -7.66
CA ILE A 80 -12.49 20.29 -9.05
C ILE A 80 -13.06 21.43 -9.90
N PRO A 81 -12.34 21.91 -10.94
CA PRO A 81 -12.87 22.93 -11.85
C PRO A 81 -14.15 22.43 -12.54
N LEU A 82 -15.13 23.32 -12.65
CA LEU A 82 -16.40 23.06 -13.36
C LEU A 82 -16.27 23.30 -14.86
#